data_AF-A0A2W7GUL2-F1
#
_entry.id   AF-A0A2W7GUL2-F1
#
_cell.length_a   1.000
_cell.length_b   1.000
_cell.length_c   1.000
_cell.angle_alpha   90.00
_cell.angle_beta   90.00
_cell.angle_gamma   90.00
#
_symmetry.space_group_name_H-M   'P 1'
#
loop_
_entity.id
_entity.type
_entity.pdbx_description
1 polymer ?
#
loop_
_entity_poly.entity_id
_entity_poly.type
_entity_poly.pdbx_seq_one_letter_code
_entity_poly.pdbx_strand_id
1 'polypeptide(L)'
;MTWITIPTVTAASIGGAIYYVIKNTRSIQKEYFTVAQFNEEAKKIRLYPEILGSLEASSLYDDFKKGQSKANQRIEEYKKEHQEIDWTKVKINNYKYARLVSAEKKEKNNRIIKNLPKPFDAHEYLKSKIKVNLDFEKTKYLDFKFTDLEKINNEDTKLRIHYVVFLNYQYATGNFEPKSKRYTKNSKYYYENSDVVTFYSNDLKIFSGSKFAAEWQKNKANVEKIIRELNEKNKEIDKKIEHLEAKLKESNSNNEEISKQIEQLKEDKKKVFINPKFYDDVFEWFKKTIEITDAFSDNYRKEDGFVIEAYNKNNEPYIIWNPTKGLNELTIKFIFIKKDNMEEKTIRSYPKAIIFTLDNV
;
A
#
# COMPACT_ATOMS: atom_id res chain seq x y z
N MET A 1 -23.35 -22.52 -12.90
CA MET A 1 -22.25 -23.32 -12.32
C MET A 1 -21.22 -22.32 -11.81
N THR A 2 -21.02 -22.33 -10.51
CA THR A 2 -20.19 -21.47 -9.65
C THR A 2 -18.77 -21.29 -10.16
N TRP A 3 -18.23 -20.06 -10.23
CA TRP A 3 -16.85 -19.68 -9.86
C TRP A 3 -16.77 -18.16 -9.65
N ILE A 4 -16.95 -17.74 -8.39
CA ILE A 4 -16.50 -16.46 -7.85
C ILE A 4 -15.07 -16.68 -7.34
N THR A 5 -14.13 -15.83 -7.73
CA THR A 5 -12.82 -15.75 -7.03
C THR A 5 -12.43 -14.30 -6.77
N ILE A 6 -12.77 -13.84 -5.56
CA ILE A 6 -11.81 -13.11 -4.73
C ILE A 6 -11.60 -14.07 -3.55
N PRO A 7 -10.37 -14.54 -3.27
CA PRO A 7 -9.26 -13.64 -2.98
C PRO A 7 -7.92 -14.00 -3.63
N THR A 8 -7.17 -12.96 -3.97
CA THR A 8 -5.71 -12.92 -4.16
C THR A 8 -4.94 -13.28 -2.87
N VAL A 9 -5.29 -14.42 -2.26
CA VAL A 9 -4.64 -14.99 -1.06
C VAL A 9 -4.07 -16.39 -1.36
N THR A 10 -4.51 -17.06 -2.42
CA THR A 10 -4.00 -18.38 -2.81
C THR A 10 -2.67 -18.37 -3.57
N ALA A 11 -2.32 -17.28 -4.25
CA ALA A 11 -0.99 -17.18 -4.89
C ALA A 11 0.15 -17.07 -3.85
N ALA A 12 -0.11 -16.38 -2.73
CA ALA A 12 0.84 -16.27 -1.63
C ALA A 12 1.03 -17.60 -0.86
N SER A 13 -0.02 -18.42 -0.74
CA SER A 13 0.05 -19.71 -0.02
C SER A 13 0.73 -20.82 -0.85
N ILE A 14 0.57 -20.83 -2.17
CA ILE A 14 1.28 -21.77 -3.06
C ILE A 14 2.78 -21.41 -3.12
N GLY A 15 3.12 -20.11 -3.20
CA GLY A 15 4.50 -19.64 -3.08
C GLY A 15 5.13 -20.00 -1.72
N GLY A 16 4.37 -19.87 -0.63
CA GLY A 16 4.82 -20.24 0.72
C GLY A 16 5.06 -21.74 0.91
N ALA A 17 4.23 -22.60 0.32
CA ALA A 17 4.36 -24.06 0.41
C ALA A 17 5.54 -24.59 -0.44
N ILE A 18 5.71 -24.07 -1.66
CA ILE A 18 6.88 -24.39 -2.51
C ILE A 18 8.17 -23.93 -1.84
N TYR A 19 8.17 -22.74 -1.22
CA TYR A 19 9.30 -22.23 -0.44
C TYR A 19 9.65 -23.14 0.76
N TYR A 20 8.66 -23.67 1.48
CA TYR A 20 8.90 -24.57 2.61
C TYR A 20 9.56 -25.90 2.19
N VAL A 21 9.14 -26.45 1.04
CA VAL A 21 9.68 -27.71 0.49
C VAL A 21 11.09 -27.50 -0.09
N ILE A 22 11.35 -26.39 -0.78
CA ILE A 22 12.67 -26.06 -1.32
C ILE A 22 13.66 -25.68 -0.20
N LYS A 23 13.22 -24.94 0.82
CA LYS A 23 14.06 -24.51 1.97
C LYS A 23 14.64 -25.68 2.77
N ASN A 24 13.97 -26.83 2.79
CA ASN A 24 14.40 -28.00 3.56
C ASN A 24 15.18 -29.05 2.76
N THR A 25 15.33 -28.90 1.44
CA THR A 25 15.90 -29.98 0.59
C THR A 25 17.16 -29.61 -0.18
N ARG A 26 17.56 -28.33 -0.28
CA ARG A 26 18.82 -27.92 -0.95
C ARG A 26 19.60 -26.91 -0.11
N SER A 27 20.92 -27.06 -0.05
CA SER A 27 21.79 -26.03 0.49
C SER A 27 21.61 -24.74 -0.32
N ILE A 28 21.05 -23.70 0.28
CA ILE A 28 20.85 -22.41 -0.37
C ILE A 28 22.22 -21.82 -0.70
N GLN A 29 22.58 -21.80 -1.99
CA GLN A 29 23.76 -21.09 -2.44
C GLN A 29 23.49 -19.60 -2.31
N LYS A 30 24.21 -18.93 -1.41
CA LYS A 30 24.04 -17.49 -1.20
C LYS A 30 24.69 -16.73 -2.33
N GLU A 31 23.99 -15.75 -2.87
CA GLU A 31 24.55 -14.85 -3.86
C GLU A 31 25.38 -13.76 -3.18
N TYR A 32 26.42 -13.28 -3.84
CA TYR A 32 27.23 -12.18 -3.34
C TYR A 32 26.64 -10.83 -3.79
N PHE A 33 26.43 -9.93 -2.83
CA PHE A 33 25.87 -8.60 -3.06
C PHE A 33 26.84 -7.53 -2.57
N THR A 34 27.33 -6.70 -3.48
CA THR A 34 28.21 -5.57 -3.12
C THR A 34 27.43 -4.49 -2.37
N VAL A 35 28.15 -3.63 -1.64
CA VAL A 35 27.54 -2.46 -0.96
C VAL A 35 26.91 -1.50 -1.98
N ALA A 36 27.52 -1.35 -3.16
CA ALA A 36 26.97 -0.50 -4.23
C ALA A 36 25.64 -1.04 -4.76
N GLN A 37 25.59 -2.33 -5.11
CA GLN A 37 24.35 -3.00 -5.56
C GLN A 37 23.25 -2.92 -4.49
N PHE A 38 23.61 -3.11 -3.21
CA PHE A 38 22.69 -2.91 -2.09
C PHE A 38 22.06 -1.52 -2.09
N ASN A 39 22.90 -0.47 -2.15
CA ASN A 39 22.40 0.89 -2.10
C ASN A 39 21.53 1.25 -3.31
N GLU A 40 21.87 0.75 -4.50
CA GLU A 40 21.08 0.96 -5.71
C GLU A 40 19.70 0.30 -5.62
N GLU A 41 19.64 -0.97 -5.22
CA GLU A 41 18.35 -1.67 -5.09
C GLU A 41 17.51 -1.16 -3.92
N ALA A 42 18.14 -0.85 -2.77
CA ALA A 42 17.43 -0.31 -1.61
C ALA A 42 16.79 1.05 -1.92
N LYS A 43 17.46 1.90 -2.71
CA LYS A 43 16.91 3.20 -3.17
C LYS A 43 15.70 3.06 -4.08
N LYS A 44 15.50 1.92 -4.74
CA LYS A 44 14.33 1.69 -5.62
C LYS A 44 13.09 1.26 -4.84
N ILE A 45 13.23 0.87 -3.57
CA ILE A 45 12.11 0.46 -2.73
C ILE A 45 11.21 1.67 -2.47
N ARG A 46 9.92 1.50 -2.73
CA ARG A 46 8.88 2.50 -2.46
C ARG A 46 7.65 1.84 -1.86
N LEU A 47 6.96 2.56 -1.00
CA LEU A 47 5.59 2.20 -0.61
C LEU A 47 4.60 2.51 -1.73
N TYR A 48 3.45 1.85 -1.71
CA TYR A 48 2.34 2.31 -2.53
C TYR A 48 1.90 3.70 -2.04
N PRO A 49 1.76 4.70 -2.93
CA PRO A 49 1.45 6.08 -2.53
C PRO A 49 0.04 6.22 -1.96
N GLU A 50 -0.85 5.27 -2.27
CA GLU A 50 -2.23 5.24 -1.81
C GLU A 50 -2.57 3.88 -1.20
N ILE A 51 -3.26 3.90 -0.05
CA ILE A 51 -3.81 2.71 0.61
C ILE A 51 -5.33 2.85 0.65
N LEU A 52 -6.01 1.82 0.16
CA LEU A 52 -7.46 1.71 0.15
C LEU A 52 -7.88 0.58 1.08
N GLY A 53 -8.81 0.85 1.99
CA GLY A 53 -9.33 -0.16 2.92
C GLY A 53 -10.23 0.45 3.99
N SER A 54 -10.47 -0.24 5.09
CA SER A 54 -11.25 0.28 6.22
C SER A 54 -10.45 1.19 7.17
N LEU A 55 -9.17 1.44 6.87
CA LEU A 55 -8.23 2.07 7.78
C LEU A 55 -8.06 3.56 7.48
N GLU A 56 -8.31 4.40 8.48
CA GLU A 56 -8.04 5.83 8.44
C GLU A 56 -6.63 6.14 8.98
N ALA A 57 -5.97 7.16 8.43
CA ALA A 57 -4.61 7.54 8.81
C ALA A 57 -4.49 7.93 10.30
N SER A 58 -5.41 8.76 10.80
CA SER A 58 -5.46 9.17 12.21
C SER A 58 -5.59 7.97 13.15
N SER A 59 -6.58 7.11 12.88
CA SER A 59 -6.85 5.90 13.66
C SER A 59 -5.64 4.94 13.67
N LEU A 60 -5.01 4.71 12.50
CA LEU A 60 -3.78 3.90 12.42
C LEU A 60 -2.67 4.47 13.30
N TYR A 61 -2.43 5.78 13.21
CA TYR A 61 -1.37 6.42 13.98
C TYR A 61 -1.64 6.32 15.49
N ASP A 62 -2.86 6.65 15.92
CA ASP A 62 -3.20 6.69 17.34
C ASP A 62 -3.13 5.28 17.95
N ASP A 63 -3.61 4.25 17.23
CA ASP A 63 -3.48 2.85 17.65
C ASP A 63 -2.02 2.38 17.68
N PHE A 64 -1.21 2.80 16.71
CA PHE A 64 0.22 2.48 16.66
C PHE A 64 0.96 3.08 17.86
N LYS A 65 0.78 4.37 18.14
CA LYS A 65 1.43 5.05 19.28
C LYS A 65 0.92 4.52 20.62
N LYS A 66 -0.36 4.19 20.73
CA LYS A 66 -0.94 3.50 21.90
C LYS A 66 -0.31 2.13 22.11
N GLY A 67 -0.10 1.37 21.03
CA GLY A 67 0.62 0.09 21.05
C GLY A 67 2.04 0.21 21.57
N GLN A 68 2.81 1.19 21.04
CA GLN A 68 4.16 1.50 21.51
C GLN A 68 4.17 1.86 23.00
N SER A 69 3.31 2.79 23.42
CA SER A 69 3.24 3.24 24.81
C SER A 69 2.91 2.10 25.77
N LYS A 70 1.93 1.24 25.44
CA LYS A 70 1.55 0.10 26.28
C LYS A 70 2.66 -0.93 26.40
N ALA A 71 3.39 -1.22 25.32
CA ALA A 71 4.51 -2.15 25.37
C ALA A 71 5.66 -1.61 26.24
N ASN A 72 5.99 -0.33 26.08
CA ASN A 72 7.02 0.34 26.89
C ASN A 72 6.62 0.38 28.37
N GLN A 73 5.37 0.71 28.67
CA GLN A 73 4.85 0.70 30.04
C GLN A 73 5.01 -0.67 30.70
N ARG A 74 4.63 -1.76 30.01
CA ARG A 74 4.81 -3.13 30.53
C ARG A 74 6.28 -3.48 30.80
N ILE A 75 7.19 -3.02 29.94
CA ILE A 75 8.62 -3.24 30.13
C ILE A 75 9.12 -2.47 31.36
N GLU A 76 8.74 -1.20 31.51
CA GLU A 76 9.18 -0.38 32.64
C GLU A 76 8.56 -0.84 33.97
N GLU A 77 7.29 -1.26 33.98
CA GLU A 77 6.65 -1.91 35.14
C GLU A 77 7.39 -3.18 35.54
N TYR A 78 7.70 -4.06 34.57
CA TYR A 78 8.46 -5.28 34.82
C TYR A 78 9.86 -5.00 35.40
N LYS A 79 10.57 -4.01 34.87
CA LYS A 79 11.88 -3.59 35.41
C LYS A 79 11.77 -3.04 36.82
N LYS A 80 10.69 -2.30 37.12
CA LYS A 80 10.42 -1.72 38.45
C LYS A 80 10.03 -2.79 39.47
N GLU A 81 9.39 -3.88 39.05
CA GLU A 81 9.11 -5.05 39.90
C GLU A 81 10.39 -5.84 40.21
N HIS A 82 11.36 -5.81 39.30
CA HIS A 82 12.62 -6.56 39.38
C HIS A 82 13.85 -5.64 39.50
N GLN A 83 13.88 -4.79 40.55
CA GLN A 83 14.98 -3.85 40.80
C GLN A 83 16.29 -4.53 41.22
N GLU A 84 16.23 -5.82 41.61
CA GLU A 84 17.41 -6.64 41.89
C GLU A 84 18.30 -6.88 40.66
N ILE A 85 17.78 -6.60 39.46
CA ILE A 85 18.52 -6.70 38.20
C ILE A 85 19.06 -5.33 37.82
N ASP A 86 20.36 -5.24 37.60
CA ASP A 86 20.97 -4.06 36.97
C ASP A 86 20.67 -4.07 35.47
N TRP A 87 19.51 -3.54 35.10
CA TRP A 87 19.01 -3.50 33.72
C TRP A 87 19.92 -2.73 32.76
N THR A 88 20.80 -1.85 33.25
CA THR A 88 21.77 -1.12 32.40
C THR A 88 22.86 -2.05 31.83
N LYS A 89 23.13 -3.17 32.51
CA LYS A 89 24.13 -4.17 32.12
C LYS A 89 23.53 -5.32 31.31
N VAL A 90 22.21 -5.41 31.20
CA VAL A 90 21.52 -6.47 30.46
C VAL A 90 21.53 -6.14 28.96
N LYS A 91 22.33 -6.87 28.18
CA LYS A 91 22.23 -6.86 26.72
C LYS A 91 21.16 -7.87 26.30
N ILE A 92 20.07 -7.36 25.72
CA ILE A 92 18.85 -8.13 25.34
C ILE A 92 19.16 -9.34 24.42
N ASN A 93 20.32 -9.38 23.76
CA ASN A 93 20.75 -10.48 22.88
C ASN A 93 21.92 -11.34 23.41
N ASN A 94 22.35 -11.17 24.66
CA ASN A 94 23.46 -11.95 25.23
C ASN A 94 23.27 -12.15 26.74
N TYR A 95 22.64 -13.26 27.12
CA TYR A 95 22.42 -13.71 28.51
C TYR A 95 23.70 -14.10 29.28
N LYS A 96 24.88 -13.61 28.86
CA LYS A 96 26.18 -14.13 29.31
C LYS A 96 26.83 -13.35 30.45
N TYR A 97 26.10 -12.46 31.12
CA TYR A 97 26.68 -11.64 32.20
C TYR A 97 25.85 -11.67 33.47
N ALA A 98 26.09 -12.73 34.24
CA ALA A 98 26.04 -12.68 35.70
C ALA A 98 27.37 -13.25 36.19
N ARG A 99 28.39 -12.39 36.31
CA ARG A 99 29.59 -12.71 37.08
C ARG A 99 29.31 -12.26 38.52
N LEU A 100 29.52 -13.20 39.45
CA LEU A 100 29.43 -13.04 40.91
C LEU A 100 28.02 -13.05 41.52
N VAL A 101 27.30 -14.16 41.36
CA VAL A 101 26.24 -14.55 42.31
C VAL A 101 26.15 -16.08 42.39
N SER A 102 25.71 -16.62 43.53
CA SER A 102 25.47 -18.06 43.73
C SER A 102 24.66 -18.66 42.56
N ALA A 103 24.88 -19.95 42.27
CA ALA A 103 24.28 -20.63 41.11
C ALA A 103 22.75 -20.46 41.03
N GLU A 104 22.06 -20.52 42.17
CA GLU A 104 20.61 -20.32 42.29
C GLU A 104 20.17 -18.89 41.95
N LYS A 105 20.89 -17.87 42.46
CA LYS A 105 20.58 -16.47 42.18
C LYS A 105 20.87 -16.11 40.72
N LYS A 106 21.85 -16.77 40.09
CA LYS A 106 22.09 -16.68 38.65
C LYS A 106 20.96 -17.30 37.83
N GLU A 107 20.42 -18.44 38.24
CA GLU A 107 19.30 -19.08 37.55
C GLU A 107 18.03 -18.25 37.66
N LYS A 108 17.71 -17.75 38.86
CA LYS A 108 16.58 -16.84 39.09
C LYS A 108 16.68 -15.58 38.23
N ASN A 109 17.84 -14.91 38.23
CA ASN A 109 18.05 -13.71 37.41
C ASN A 109 17.93 -14.00 35.91
N ASN A 110 18.43 -15.15 35.44
CA ASN A 110 18.27 -15.56 34.05
C ASN A 110 16.81 -15.79 33.66
N ARG A 111 15.99 -16.36 34.56
CA ARG A 111 14.54 -16.55 34.33
C ARG A 111 13.84 -15.20 34.20
N ILE A 112 14.14 -14.25 35.09
CA ILE A 112 13.60 -12.88 35.05
C ILE A 112 13.96 -12.20 33.72
N ILE A 113 15.24 -12.22 33.33
CA ILE A 113 15.68 -11.59 32.07
C ILE A 113 15.02 -12.25 30.85
N LYS A 114 14.87 -13.58 30.84
CA LYS A 114 14.19 -14.30 29.75
C LYS A 114 12.69 -14.00 29.64
N ASN A 115 12.07 -13.66 30.76
CA ASN A 115 10.63 -13.35 30.84
C ASN A 115 10.32 -11.86 30.66
N LEU A 116 11.35 -11.03 30.38
CA LEU A 116 11.15 -9.62 30.05
C LEU A 116 10.14 -9.49 28.88
N PRO A 117 9.08 -8.66 29.02
CA PRO A 117 8.13 -8.42 27.96
C PRO A 117 8.81 -7.98 26.66
N LYS A 118 8.31 -8.45 25.52
CA LYS A 118 8.86 -8.08 24.21
C LYS A 118 8.56 -6.61 23.91
N PRO A 119 9.52 -5.88 23.30
CA PRO A 119 9.26 -4.52 22.82
C PRO A 119 8.21 -4.53 21.71
N PHE A 120 7.59 -3.37 21.49
CA PHE A 120 6.67 -3.19 20.38
C PHE A 120 7.41 -3.41 19.04
N ASP A 121 6.87 -4.30 18.22
CA ASP A 121 7.41 -4.57 16.89
C ASP A 121 6.61 -3.79 15.83
N ALA A 122 7.17 -2.66 15.41
CA ALA A 122 6.55 -1.79 14.41
C ALA A 122 6.36 -2.51 13.06
N HIS A 123 7.32 -3.35 12.66
CA HIS A 123 7.23 -4.07 11.41
C HIS A 123 6.09 -5.10 11.43
N GLU A 124 6.02 -5.92 12.46
CA GLU A 124 4.94 -6.90 12.62
C GLU A 124 3.56 -6.23 12.67
N TYR A 125 3.46 -5.07 13.33
CA TYR A 125 2.21 -4.33 13.40
C TYR A 125 1.79 -3.74 12.04
N LEU A 126 2.73 -3.17 11.28
CA LEU A 126 2.45 -2.42 10.05
C LEU A 126 2.39 -3.28 8.79
N LYS A 127 3.07 -4.44 8.74
CA LYS A 127 3.17 -5.27 7.53
C LYS A 127 1.85 -5.78 6.97
N SER A 128 0.82 -5.93 7.81
CA SER A 128 -0.52 -6.34 7.36
C SER A 128 -1.39 -5.17 6.91
N LYS A 129 -0.96 -3.94 7.19
CA LYS A 129 -1.74 -2.71 6.95
C LYS A 129 -1.21 -1.88 5.78
N ILE A 130 0.10 -1.93 5.55
CA ILE A 130 0.79 -1.14 4.53
C ILE A 130 1.42 -2.07 3.50
N LYS A 131 1.06 -1.87 2.23
CA LYS A 131 1.66 -2.60 1.11
C LYS A 131 2.97 -1.92 0.69
N VAL A 132 3.97 -2.75 0.39
CA VAL A 132 5.28 -2.31 -0.13
C VAL A 132 5.40 -2.76 -1.57
N ASN A 133 5.94 -1.93 -2.45
CA ASN A 133 6.25 -2.33 -3.82
C ASN A 133 7.59 -3.08 -3.84
N LEU A 134 7.55 -4.35 -3.45
CA LEU A 134 8.67 -5.26 -3.47
C LEU A 134 8.30 -6.51 -4.27
N ASP A 135 9.08 -6.79 -5.31
CA ASP A 135 8.99 -8.05 -6.04
C ASP A 135 9.74 -9.17 -5.30
N PHE A 136 9.46 -10.41 -5.71
CA PHE A 136 10.04 -11.61 -5.10
C PHE A 136 11.57 -11.60 -5.16
N GLU A 137 12.15 -11.20 -6.30
CA GLU A 137 13.60 -11.16 -6.49
C GLU A 137 14.27 -10.16 -5.53
N LYS A 138 13.67 -8.99 -5.29
CA LYS A 138 14.18 -8.02 -4.32
C LYS A 138 14.05 -8.52 -2.88
N THR A 139 12.94 -9.15 -2.50
CA THR A 139 12.77 -9.67 -1.12
C THR A 139 13.71 -10.82 -0.77
N LYS A 140 14.22 -11.54 -1.78
CA LYS A 140 15.23 -12.58 -1.59
C LYS A 140 16.52 -11.99 -1.01
N TYR A 141 16.95 -10.82 -1.48
CA TYR A 141 18.26 -10.24 -1.12
C TYR A 141 18.17 -9.08 -0.14
N LEU A 142 17.00 -8.44 -0.01
CA LEU A 142 16.75 -7.30 0.85
C LEU A 142 15.78 -7.66 1.98
N ASP A 143 16.13 -7.30 3.21
CA ASP A 143 15.28 -7.44 4.41
C ASP A 143 14.69 -6.07 4.77
N PHE A 144 13.43 -5.85 4.40
CA PHE A 144 12.69 -4.62 4.62
C PHE A 144 11.96 -4.63 5.97
N LYS A 145 12.06 -3.56 6.76
CA LYS A 145 11.38 -3.41 8.05
C LYS A 145 10.79 -2.03 8.24
N PHE A 146 9.53 -1.96 8.67
CA PHE A 146 8.94 -0.69 9.12
C PHE A 146 9.50 -0.34 10.50
N THR A 147 9.69 0.96 10.74
CA THR A 147 10.28 1.45 12.00
C THR A 147 9.34 2.36 12.77
N ASP A 148 8.66 3.28 12.09
CA ASP A 148 7.79 4.26 12.77
C ASP A 148 6.72 4.87 11.84
N LEU A 149 5.78 5.59 12.45
CA LEU A 149 4.80 6.45 11.80
C LEU A 149 4.88 7.88 12.32
N GLU A 150 4.64 8.83 11.42
CA GLU A 150 4.60 10.26 11.71
C GLU A 150 3.39 10.92 11.03
N LYS A 151 2.70 11.81 11.76
CA LYS A 151 1.60 12.61 11.20
C LYS A 151 2.19 13.70 10.28
N ILE A 152 1.53 13.96 9.16
CA ILE A 152 1.82 15.14 8.36
C ILE A 152 0.96 16.30 8.87
N ASN A 153 1.59 17.44 9.16
CA ASN A 153 0.88 18.62 9.64
C ASN A 153 -0.19 19.06 8.63
N ASN A 154 -1.41 19.31 9.12
CA ASN A 154 -2.57 19.75 8.33
C ASN A 154 -3.04 18.78 7.23
N GLU A 155 -2.60 17.52 7.25
CA GLU A 155 -3.00 16.48 6.30
C GLU A 155 -3.48 15.24 7.07
N ASP A 156 -4.75 15.23 7.42
CA ASP A 156 -5.42 14.17 8.18
C ASP A 156 -5.47 12.82 7.45
N THR A 157 -5.35 12.83 6.12
CA THR A 157 -5.34 11.61 5.30
C THR A 157 -3.97 11.02 5.02
N LYS A 158 -2.89 11.68 5.47
CA LYS A 158 -1.52 11.29 5.10
C LYS A 158 -0.71 10.93 6.33
N LEU A 159 0.08 9.86 6.20
CA LEU A 159 1.13 9.52 7.16
C LEU A 159 2.46 9.42 6.45
N ARG A 160 3.53 9.83 7.13
CA ARG A 160 4.89 9.45 6.77
C ARG A 160 5.22 8.14 7.45
N ILE A 161 5.60 7.16 6.64
CA ILE A 161 5.92 5.80 7.09
C ILE A 161 7.43 5.64 6.97
N HIS A 162 8.07 5.39 8.10
CA HIS A 162 9.52 5.20 8.19
C HIS A 162 9.87 3.71 8.08
N TYR A 163 10.93 3.41 7.35
CA TYR A 163 11.41 2.04 7.16
C TYR A 163 12.92 1.98 6.99
N VAL A 164 13.44 0.77 7.19
CA VAL A 164 14.84 0.43 6.98
C VAL A 164 14.94 -0.81 6.11
N VAL A 165 16.06 -0.92 5.40
CA VAL A 165 16.38 -2.05 4.55
C VAL A 165 17.77 -2.54 4.94
N PHE A 166 17.92 -3.85 5.02
CA PHE A 166 19.19 -4.52 5.26
C PHE A 166 19.49 -5.55 4.17
N LEU A 167 20.73 -6.02 4.12
CA LEU A 167 21.03 -7.24 3.37
C LEU A 167 20.37 -8.43 4.05
N ASN A 168 19.67 -9.26 3.28
CA ASN A 168 19.09 -10.50 3.77
C ASN A 168 20.18 -11.58 3.91
N TYR A 169 20.90 -11.57 5.05
CA TYR A 169 22.01 -12.51 5.32
C TYR A 169 21.61 -13.99 5.34
N GLN A 170 20.32 -14.32 5.32
CA GLN A 170 19.84 -15.69 5.15
C GLN A 170 20.07 -16.20 3.72
N TYR A 171 19.94 -15.32 2.72
CA TYR A 171 19.94 -15.66 1.29
C TYR A 171 21.06 -14.99 0.49
N ALA A 172 21.66 -13.93 1.04
CA ALA A 172 22.77 -13.21 0.45
C ALA A 172 24.02 -13.23 1.35
N THR A 173 25.16 -13.05 0.71
CA THR A 173 26.44 -12.70 1.33
C THR A 173 26.90 -11.36 0.80
N GLY A 174 27.82 -10.73 1.51
CA GLY A 174 28.38 -9.45 1.10
C GLY A 174 29.75 -9.27 1.73
N ASN A 175 30.29 -8.06 1.63
CA ASN A 175 31.53 -7.66 2.28
C ASN A 175 31.47 -8.05 3.77
N PHE A 176 32.60 -8.54 4.30
CA PHE A 176 32.66 -8.97 5.68
C PHE A 176 32.24 -7.85 6.64
N GLU A 177 31.33 -8.19 7.56
CA GLU A 177 31.04 -7.43 8.76
C GLU A 177 30.73 -8.35 9.95
N PRO A 178 31.13 -7.96 11.17
CA PRO A 178 30.82 -8.69 12.40
C PRO A 178 29.32 -8.91 12.55
N LYS A 179 28.91 -10.10 13.05
CA LYS A 179 27.49 -10.41 13.33
C LYS A 179 26.83 -9.38 14.25
N SER A 180 27.58 -8.74 15.14
CA SER A 180 27.10 -7.70 16.04
C SER A 180 26.74 -6.37 15.35
N LYS A 181 27.23 -6.14 14.12
CA LYS A 181 26.90 -4.95 13.31
C LYS A 181 25.77 -5.21 12.32
N ARG A 182 25.54 -6.46 11.91
CA ARG A 182 24.45 -6.84 11.00
C ARG A 182 23.11 -6.43 11.57
N TYR A 183 22.21 -5.95 10.72
CA TYR A 183 20.87 -5.47 11.11
C TYR A 183 20.89 -4.30 12.11
N THR A 184 21.93 -3.47 12.08
CA THR A 184 22.04 -2.23 12.87
C THR A 184 22.36 -1.05 11.96
N LYS A 185 22.17 0.19 12.45
CA LYS A 185 22.56 1.42 11.74
C LYS A 185 24.04 1.47 11.35
N ASN A 186 24.89 0.68 12.02
CA ASN A 186 26.33 0.58 11.77
C ASN A 186 26.71 -0.50 10.74
N SER A 187 25.73 -1.20 10.17
CA SER A 187 25.96 -2.16 9.08
C SER A 187 26.39 -1.41 7.82
N LYS A 188 27.27 -2.05 7.02
CA LYS A 188 27.57 -1.59 5.65
C LYS A 188 26.36 -1.68 4.73
N TYR A 189 25.39 -2.51 5.11
CA TYR A 189 24.17 -2.80 4.38
C TYR A 189 22.97 -2.26 5.16
N TYR A 190 22.97 -0.95 5.40
CA TYR A 190 21.89 -0.22 6.06
C TYR A 190 21.40 0.90 5.16
N TYR A 191 20.09 0.93 4.94
CA TYR A 191 19.41 2.02 4.25
C TYR A 191 18.17 2.40 5.05
N GLU A 192 17.97 3.69 5.29
CA GLU A 192 16.83 4.26 6.00
C GLU A 192 16.13 5.23 5.07
N ASN A 193 14.80 5.17 5.02
CA ASN A 193 14.00 6.07 4.22
C ASN A 193 12.58 6.20 4.79
N SER A 194 11.82 7.14 4.24
CA SER A 194 10.41 7.30 4.54
C SER A 194 9.64 7.68 3.30
N ASP A 195 8.42 7.18 3.17
CA ASP A 195 7.50 7.59 2.11
C ASP A 195 6.22 8.17 2.75
N VAL A 196 5.63 9.17 2.08
CA VAL A 196 4.32 9.71 2.47
C VAL A 196 3.25 8.92 1.74
N VAL A 197 2.27 8.43 2.48
CA VAL A 197 1.19 7.60 1.96
C VAL A 197 -0.16 8.20 2.32
N THR A 198 -1.04 8.28 1.33
CA THR A 198 -2.42 8.76 1.46
C THR A 198 -3.35 7.59 1.72
N PHE A 199 -4.24 7.74 2.70
CA PHE A 199 -5.19 6.71 3.10
C PHE A 199 -6.60 7.11 2.68
N TYR A 200 -7.32 6.18 2.05
CA TYR A 200 -8.73 6.31 1.71
C TYR A 200 -9.52 5.19 2.39
N SER A 201 -10.62 5.56 3.06
CA SER A 201 -11.50 4.57 3.66
C SER A 201 -12.49 3.99 2.64
N ASN A 202 -13.02 2.80 2.88
CA ASN A 202 -14.13 2.24 2.12
C ASN A 202 -15.00 1.39 3.02
N ASP A 203 -16.25 1.80 3.16
CA ASP A 203 -17.29 1.23 4.00
C ASP A 203 -18.63 1.15 3.25
N LEU A 204 -18.61 1.15 1.91
CA LEU A 204 -19.81 0.94 1.10
C LEU A 204 -20.36 -0.48 1.30
N LYS A 205 -21.69 -0.62 1.30
CA LYS A 205 -22.41 -1.90 1.39
C LYS A 205 -22.36 -2.66 0.04
N ILE A 206 -21.17 -3.06 -0.40
CA ILE A 206 -20.92 -3.77 -1.69
C ILE A 206 -20.54 -5.26 -1.53
N PHE A 207 -20.65 -5.78 -0.30
CA PHE A 207 -20.27 -7.15 0.03
C PHE A 207 -21.22 -8.19 -0.59
N SER A 208 -20.81 -9.47 -0.58
CA SER A 208 -21.62 -10.58 -1.09
C SER A 208 -22.94 -10.70 -0.31
N GLY A 209 -24.07 -10.73 -1.02
CA GLY A 209 -25.41 -10.71 -0.43
C GLY A 209 -26.04 -9.31 -0.34
N SER A 210 -25.29 -8.24 -0.59
CA SER A 210 -25.86 -6.90 -0.78
C SER A 210 -26.65 -6.82 -2.10
N LYS A 211 -27.59 -5.87 -2.17
CA LYS A 211 -28.31 -5.54 -3.42
C LYS A 211 -27.34 -5.06 -4.50
N PHE A 212 -26.27 -4.35 -4.13
CA PHE A 212 -25.21 -3.95 -5.06
C PHE A 212 -24.58 -5.16 -5.74
N ALA A 213 -24.18 -6.17 -4.97
CA ALA A 213 -23.56 -7.38 -5.52
C ALA A 213 -24.52 -8.16 -6.43
N ALA A 214 -25.81 -8.21 -6.07
CA ALA A 214 -26.84 -8.88 -6.88
C ALA A 214 -27.06 -8.19 -8.23
N GLU A 215 -26.98 -6.86 -8.28
CA GLU A 215 -27.19 -6.07 -9.51
C GLU A 215 -25.89 -5.70 -10.24
N TRP A 216 -24.73 -6.15 -9.76
CA TRP A 216 -23.41 -5.72 -10.25
C TRP A 216 -23.25 -5.89 -11.75
N GLN A 217 -23.63 -7.05 -12.32
CA GLN A 217 -23.46 -7.31 -13.76
C GLN A 217 -24.24 -6.32 -14.64
N LYS A 218 -25.47 -5.98 -14.22
CA LYS A 218 -26.31 -5.00 -14.93
C LYS A 218 -25.72 -3.60 -14.81
N ASN A 219 -25.28 -3.22 -13.62
CA ASN A 219 -24.78 -1.87 -13.36
C ASN A 219 -23.40 -1.66 -14.01
N LYS A 220 -22.53 -2.68 -13.96
CA LYS A 220 -21.20 -2.69 -14.59
C LYS A 220 -21.26 -2.45 -16.10
N ALA A 221 -22.22 -3.05 -16.81
CA ALA A 221 -22.36 -2.89 -18.26
C ALA A 221 -22.50 -1.43 -18.71
N ASN A 222 -23.11 -0.57 -17.88
CA ASN A 222 -23.28 0.85 -18.20
C ASN A 222 -21.94 1.60 -18.19
N VAL A 223 -21.09 1.36 -17.19
CA VAL A 223 -19.76 2.00 -17.14
C VAL A 223 -18.79 1.41 -18.14
N GLU A 224 -18.90 0.10 -18.42
CA GLU A 224 -18.13 -0.54 -19.48
C GLU A 224 -18.43 0.08 -20.85
N LYS A 225 -19.69 0.43 -21.13
CA LYS A 225 -20.06 1.13 -22.36
C LYS A 225 -19.38 2.51 -22.46
N ILE A 226 -19.39 3.30 -21.39
CA ILE A 226 -18.74 4.63 -21.34
C ILE A 226 -17.25 4.49 -21.67
N ILE A 227 -16.58 3.53 -21.01
CA ILE A 227 -15.15 3.31 -21.18
C ILE A 227 -14.84 2.77 -22.59
N ARG A 228 -15.64 1.84 -23.11
CA ARG A 228 -15.46 1.28 -24.45
C ARG A 228 -15.54 2.34 -25.54
N GLU A 229 -16.48 3.28 -25.44
CA GLU A 229 -16.58 4.40 -26.38
C GLU A 229 -15.30 5.27 -26.41
N LEU A 230 -14.65 5.44 -25.25
CA LEU A 230 -13.37 6.14 -25.16
C LEU A 230 -12.18 5.29 -25.62
N ASN A 231 -12.21 3.98 -25.36
CA ASN A 231 -11.21 3.04 -25.88
C ASN A 231 -11.20 3.01 -27.41
N GLU A 232 -12.37 3.03 -28.06
CA GLU A 232 -12.44 3.09 -29.53
C GLU A 232 -11.86 4.40 -30.07
N LYS A 233 -12.12 5.55 -29.44
CA LYS A 233 -11.47 6.82 -29.81
C LYS A 233 -9.95 6.75 -29.66
N ASN A 234 -9.44 6.12 -28.60
CA ASN A 234 -8.01 5.91 -28.42
C ASN A 234 -7.41 5.00 -29.51
N LYS A 235 -8.11 3.93 -29.90
CA LYS A 235 -7.69 3.04 -31.00
C LYS A 235 -7.64 3.79 -32.33
N GLU A 236 -8.57 4.71 -32.58
CA GLU A 236 -8.55 5.56 -33.77
C GLU A 236 -7.33 6.50 -33.79
N ILE A 237 -6.97 7.07 -32.64
CA ILE A 237 -5.76 7.89 -32.51
C ILE A 237 -4.51 7.04 -32.77
N ASP A 238 -4.45 5.82 -32.23
CA ASP A 238 -3.33 4.89 -32.47
C ASP A 238 -3.14 4.57 -33.95
N LYS A 239 -4.23 4.25 -34.66
CA LYS A 239 -4.18 4.03 -36.12
C LYS A 239 -3.66 5.25 -36.88
N LYS A 240 -4.02 6.47 -36.45
CA LYS A 240 -3.53 7.71 -37.07
C LYS A 240 -2.03 7.93 -36.82
N ILE A 241 -1.57 7.64 -35.60
CA ILE A 241 -0.15 7.72 -35.24
C ILE A 241 0.65 6.72 -36.07
N GLU A 242 0.24 5.44 -36.09
CA GLU A 242 0.92 4.37 -36.86
C GLU A 242 1.04 4.74 -38.35
N HIS A 243 -0.03 5.28 -38.94
CA HIS A 243 -0.03 5.71 -40.34
C HIS A 243 0.94 6.87 -40.61
N LEU A 244 0.99 7.86 -39.71
CA LEU A 244 1.91 9.00 -39.83
C LEU A 244 3.36 8.58 -39.62
N GLU A 245 3.63 7.67 -38.68
CA GLU A 245 4.95 7.10 -38.45
C GLU A 245 5.44 6.28 -39.65
N ALA A 246 4.56 5.51 -40.29
CA ALA A 246 4.87 4.81 -41.54
C ALA A 246 5.23 5.78 -42.67
N LYS A 247 4.43 6.84 -42.88
CA LYS A 247 4.72 7.89 -43.86
C LYS A 247 6.05 8.59 -43.60
N LEU A 248 6.37 8.89 -42.34
CA LEU A 248 7.63 9.53 -41.97
C LEU A 248 8.82 8.65 -42.37
N LYS A 249 8.75 7.35 -42.07
CA LYS A 249 9.78 6.36 -42.45
C LYS A 249 9.95 6.24 -43.96
N GLU A 250 8.86 6.21 -44.72
CA GLU A 250 8.91 6.13 -46.19
C GLU A 250 9.48 7.39 -46.85
N SER A 251 9.25 8.56 -46.24
CA SER A 251 9.66 9.85 -46.83
C SER A 251 11.16 10.13 -46.75
N ASN A 252 11.96 9.38 -45.97
CA ASN A 252 13.40 9.60 -45.72
C ASN A 252 13.79 11.08 -45.47
N SER A 253 12.85 11.88 -44.97
CA SER A 253 12.99 13.32 -44.82
C SER A 253 12.60 13.74 -43.40
N ASN A 254 13.27 14.77 -42.89
CA ASN A 254 12.96 15.38 -41.60
C ASN A 254 11.68 16.22 -41.75
N ASN A 255 10.53 15.55 -41.88
CA ASN A 255 9.25 16.22 -42.01
C ASN A 255 8.76 16.69 -40.62
N GLU A 256 9.12 17.93 -40.30
CA GLU A 256 8.81 18.57 -39.03
C GLU A 256 7.30 18.69 -38.78
N GLU A 257 6.50 18.82 -39.85
CA GLU A 257 5.05 18.91 -39.77
C GLU A 257 4.40 17.59 -39.35
N ILE A 258 4.81 16.46 -39.96
CA ILE A 258 4.35 15.13 -39.57
C ILE A 258 4.75 14.83 -38.12
N SER A 259 5.98 15.21 -37.73
CA SER A 259 6.46 15.02 -36.36
C SER A 259 5.61 15.81 -35.35
N LYS A 260 5.27 17.07 -35.65
CA LYS A 260 4.37 17.87 -34.81
C LYS A 260 2.96 17.25 -34.71
N GLN A 261 2.43 16.71 -35.80
CA GLN A 261 1.12 16.03 -35.79
C GLN A 261 1.14 14.77 -34.93
N ILE A 262 2.20 13.95 -35.00
CA ILE A 262 2.37 12.77 -34.16
C ILE A 262 2.41 13.17 -32.67
N GLU A 263 3.19 14.18 -32.31
CA GLU A 263 3.28 14.63 -30.93
C GLU A 263 1.95 15.20 -30.41
N GLN A 264 1.21 15.94 -31.24
CA GLN A 264 -0.13 16.39 -30.88
C GLN A 264 -1.09 15.22 -30.64
N LEU A 265 -1.10 14.20 -31.52
CA LEU A 265 -1.94 13.02 -31.34
C LEU A 265 -1.57 12.22 -30.09
N LYS A 266 -0.28 12.13 -29.75
CA LYS A 266 0.18 11.51 -28.49
C LYS A 266 -0.32 12.29 -27.27
N GLU A 267 -0.33 13.62 -27.32
CA GLU A 267 -0.89 14.45 -26.27
C GLU A 267 -2.42 14.32 -26.17
N ASP A 268 -3.12 14.26 -27.31
CA ASP A 268 -4.56 14.04 -27.34
C ASP A 268 -4.93 12.66 -26.76
N LYS A 269 -4.14 11.62 -27.08
CA LYS A 269 -4.29 10.27 -26.50
C LYS A 269 -4.21 10.29 -24.98
N LYS A 270 -3.24 11.01 -24.41
CA LYS A 270 -3.10 11.14 -22.94
C LYS A 270 -4.33 11.81 -22.30
N LYS A 271 -5.03 12.67 -23.02
CA LYS A 271 -6.18 13.44 -22.54
C LYS A 271 -7.52 12.71 -22.66
N VAL A 272 -7.62 11.60 -23.40
CA VAL A 272 -8.90 10.90 -23.62
C VAL A 272 -9.59 10.50 -22.31
N PHE A 273 -8.82 10.04 -21.32
CA PHE A 273 -9.32 9.69 -19.98
C PHE A 273 -9.13 10.81 -18.94
N ILE A 274 -8.71 12.00 -19.38
CA ILE A 274 -8.54 13.21 -18.55
C ILE A 274 -9.44 14.30 -19.14
N ASN A 275 -10.74 13.98 -19.25
CA ASN A 275 -11.77 14.88 -19.76
C ASN A 275 -12.88 15.01 -18.71
N PRO A 276 -13.31 16.24 -18.36
CA PRO A 276 -14.44 16.47 -17.44
C PRO A 276 -15.66 15.61 -17.75
N LYS A 277 -16.02 15.45 -19.03
CA LYS A 277 -17.16 14.62 -19.43
C LYS A 277 -17.01 13.16 -18.98
N PHE A 278 -15.83 12.57 -19.14
CA PHE A 278 -15.58 11.20 -18.68
C PHE A 278 -15.75 11.10 -17.16
N TYR A 279 -15.24 12.09 -16.43
CA TYR A 279 -15.34 12.09 -14.97
C TYR A 279 -16.79 12.24 -14.52
N ASP A 280 -17.56 13.12 -15.15
CA ASP A 280 -18.97 13.34 -14.85
C ASP A 280 -19.81 12.10 -15.18
N ASP A 281 -19.65 11.54 -16.38
CA ASP A 281 -20.42 10.36 -16.83
C ASP A 281 -20.17 9.15 -15.90
N VAL A 282 -18.91 8.89 -15.54
CA VAL A 282 -18.55 7.80 -14.61
C VAL A 282 -19.04 8.09 -13.20
N PHE A 283 -18.88 9.32 -12.72
CA PHE A 283 -19.25 9.65 -11.35
C PHE A 283 -20.77 9.67 -11.16
N GLU A 284 -21.51 10.13 -12.17
CA GLU A 284 -22.98 10.06 -12.19
C GLU A 284 -23.46 8.60 -12.20
N TRP A 285 -22.84 7.75 -13.03
CA TRP A 285 -23.10 6.31 -12.99
C TRP A 285 -22.88 5.74 -11.59
N PHE A 286 -21.75 6.09 -10.96
CA PHE A 286 -21.39 5.62 -9.64
C PHE A 286 -22.44 6.03 -8.60
N LYS A 287 -22.81 7.32 -8.54
CA LYS A 287 -23.85 7.81 -7.62
C LYS A 287 -25.18 7.07 -7.82
N LYS A 288 -25.68 7.02 -9.06
CA LYS A 288 -26.94 6.35 -9.40
C LYS A 288 -26.92 4.88 -8.98
N THR A 289 -25.81 4.20 -9.22
CA THR A 289 -25.63 2.80 -8.83
C THR A 289 -25.73 2.64 -7.33
N ILE A 290 -24.99 3.45 -6.55
CA ILE A 290 -25.04 3.38 -5.08
C ILE A 290 -26.44 3.69 -4.54
N GLU A 291 -27.14 4.65 -5.14
CA GLU A 291 -28.50 5.02 -4.74
C GLU A 291 -29.55 3.94 -5.03
N ILE A 292 -29.57 3.37 -6.24
CA ILE A 292 -30.56 2.36 -6.63
C ILE A 292 -30.35 1.06 -5.83
N THR A 293 -29.10 0.78 -5.45
CA THR A 293 -28.73 -0.45 -4.74
C THR A 293 -28.67 -0.29 -3.22
N ASP A 294 -28.96 0.90 -2.67
CA ASP A 294 -28.79 1.20 -1.24
C ASP A 294 -27.40 0.77 -0.71
N ALA A 295 -26.35 1.11 -1.45
CA ALA A 295 -24.98 0.72 -1.13
C ALA A 295 -24.24 1.74 -0.25
N PHE A 296 -24.96 2.70 0.35
CA PHE A 296 -24.40 3.71 1.26
C PHE A 296 -23.69 3.08 2.46
N SER A 297 -22.82 3.84 3.13
CA SER A 297 -22.26 3.41 4.41
C SER A 297 -23.34 3.43 5.50
N ASP A 298 -23.27 2.51 6.45
CA ASP A 298 -24.16 2.51 7.61
C ASP A 298 -24.02 3.77 8.47
N ASN A 299 -22.86 4.44 8.42
CA ASN A 299 -22.57 5.69 9.12
C ASN A 299 -23.00 6.95 8.35
N TYR A 300 -23.27 6.82 7.05
CA TYR A 300 -23.56 7.94 6.15
C TYR A 300 -24.75 7.59 5.25
N ARG A 301 -25.90 7.38 5.89
CA ARG A 301 -27.10 6.90 5.21
C ARG A 301 -27.78 7.99 4.40
N LYS A 302 -28.44 7.61 3.31
CA LYS A 302 -29.17 8.56 2.45
C LYS A 302 -30.34 9.19 3.20
N GLU A 303 -31.01 8.43 4.07
CA GLU A 303 -32.15 8.88 4.87
C GLU A 303 -31.77 9.96 5.90
N ASP A 304 -30.50 10.00 6.29
CA ASP A 304 -29.94 11.00 7.22
C ASP A 304 -29.46 12.27 6.51
N GLY A 305 -29.77 12.42 5.21
CA GLY A 305 -29.43 13.59 4.39
C GLY A 305 -28.02 13.58 3.80
N PHE A 306 -27.33 12.43 3.80
CA PHE A 306 -26.02 12.32 3.17
C PHE A 306 -26.12 12.10 1.67
N VAL A 307 -25.27 12.81 0.93
CA VAL A 307 -25.05 12.61 -0.50
C VAL A 307 -23.60 12.29 -0.79
N ILE A 308 -23.35 11.69 -1.96
CA ILE A 308 -22.01 11.40 -2.45
C ILE A 308 -21.51 12.55 -3.33
N GLU A 309 -20.32 13.04 -3.04
CA GLU A 309 -19.61 14.03 -3.85
C GLU A 309 -18.20 13.58 -4.23
N ALA A 310 -17.69 14.12 -5.34
CA ALA A 310 -16.37 13.79 -5.84
C ALA A 310 -15.32 14.33 -4.87
N TYR A 311 -14.34 13.51 -4.52
CA TYR A 311 -13.25 13.97 -3.68
C TYR A 311 -12.15 14.56 -4.55
N ASN A 312 -12.26 15.86 -4.83
CA ASN A 312 -11.31 16.63 -5.63
C ASN A 312 -10.53 17.61 -4.75
N LYS A 313 -9.56 17.12 -3.96
CA LYS A 313 -8.62 17.96 -3.21
C LYS A 313 -7.46 18.31 -4.12
N ASN A 314 -7.07 19.59 -4.19
CA ASN A 314 -5.91 20.08 -4.96
C ASN A 314 -5.93 19.76 -6.48
N ASN A 315 -7.11 19.69 -7.11
CA ASN A 315 -7.25 19.29 -8.52
C ASN A 315 -6.74 17.86 -8.82
N GLU A 316 -6.64 17.00 -7.82
CA GLU A 316 -6.29 15.60 -8.03
C GLU A 316 -7.44 14.85 -8.74
N PRO A 317 -7.13 13.92 -9.66
CA PRO A 317 -8.14 13.14 -10.35
C PRO A 317 -8.91 12.26 -9.35
N TYR A 318 -10.24 12.39 -9.37
CA TYR A 318 -11.13 11.55 -8.56
C TYR A 318 -11.66 10.32 -9.32
N ILE A 319 -11.46 10.27 -10.64
CA ILE A 319 -11.64 9.08 -11.47
C ILE A 319 -10.30 8.73 -12.08
N ILE A 320 -9.84 7.49 -11.86
CA ILE A 320 -8.59 6.99 -12.43
C ILE A 320 -8.90 5.70 -13.17
N TRP A 321 -8.59 5.69 -14.47
CA TRP A 321 -8.69 4.51 -15.32
C TRP A 321 -7.31 3.91 -15.56
N ASN A 322 -7.11 2.66 -15.14
CA ASN A 322 -5.85 1.95 -15.29
C ASN A 322 -6.05 0.62 -16.05
N PRO A 323 -5.94 0.64 -17.39
CA PRO A 323 -6.00 -0.56 -18.20
C PRO A 323 -4.63 -1.28 -18.15
N THR A 324 -4.54 -2.38 -17.38
CA THR A 324 -3.35 -3.24 -17.38
C THR A 324 -3.64 -4.58 -18.04
N LYS A 325 -2.62 -5.22 -18.64
CA LYS A 325 -2.77 -6.55 -19.28
C LYS A 325 -3.27 -7.56 -18.24
N GLY A 326 -4.57 -7.84 -18.26
CA GLY A 326 -5.23 -8.82 -17.40
C GLY A 326 -6.13 -8.25 -16.30
N LEU A 327 -6.09 -6.94 -16.02
CA LEU A 327 -6.93 -6.27 -15.02
C LEU A 327 -7.21 -4.83 -15.48
N ASN A 328 -8.47 -4.52 -15.80
CA ASN A 328 -8.87 -3.14 -16.06
C ASN A 328 -9.49 -2.56 -14.79
N GLU A 329 -8.81 -1.60 -14.17
CA GLU A 329 -9.18 -1.05 -12.88
C GLU A 329 -9.72 0.38 -13.03
N LEU A 330 -10.93 0.59 -12.52
CA LEU A 330 -11.55 1.90 -12.37
C LEU A 330 -11.54 2.29 -10.91
N THR A 331 -10.77 3.31 -10.55
CA THR A 331 -10.74 3.88 -9.20
C THR A 331 -11.62 5.12 -9.13
N ILE A 332 -12.46 5.20 -8.11
CA ILE A 332 -13.34 6.34 -7.84
C ILE A 332 -13.08 6.85 -6.43
N LYS A 333 -12.76 8.13 -6.29
CA LYS A 333 -12.53 8.83 -5.01
C LYS A 333 -13.72 9.74 -4.69
N PHE A 334 -14.25 9.65 -3.49
CA PHE A 334 -15.49 10.32 -3.10
C PHE A 334 -15.53 10.65 -1.61
N ILE A 335 -16.50 11.47 -1.21
CA ILE A 335 -16.84 11.80 0.17
C ILE A 335 -18.34 11.78 0.36
N PHE A 336 -18.79 11.47 1.57
CA PHE A 336 -20.16 11.73 1.98
C PHE A 336 -20.26 13.14 2.59
N ILE A 337 -21.28 13.87 2.18
CA ILE A 337 -21.57 15.21 2.69
C ILE A 337 -23.03 15.26 3.14
N LYS A 338 -23.28 15.72 4.36
CA LYS A 338 -24.65 16.00 4.82
C LYS A 338 -25.11 17.33 4.22
N LYS A 339 -26.25 17.32 3.50
CA LYS A 339 -26.82 18.51 2.84
C LYS A 339 -28.01 19.13 3.56
N ASP A 340 -28.31 18.68 4.78
CA ASP A 340 -29.42 19.21 5.55
C ASP A 340 -29.00 20.43 6.37
N ASN A 341 -29.64 21.56 6.04
CA ASN A 341 -29.66 22.86 6.70
C ASN A 341 -28.43 23.78 6.52
N MET A 342 -28.76 25.02 6.17
CA MET A 342 -27.91 26.18 5.86
C MET A 342 -27.14 26.74 7.07
N GLU A 343 -26.57 25.89 7.93
CA GLU A 343 -25.73 26.33 9.05
C GLU A 343 -24.29 25.80 8.90
N GLU A 344 -23.34 26.63 9.34
CA GLU A 344 -21.94 26.77 8.91
C GLU A 344 -21.00 25.55 9.07
N LYS A 345 -21.51 24.36 9.41
CA LYS A 345 -20.67 23.15 9.58
C LYS A 345 -21.18 22.00 8.72
N THR A 346 -20.69 21.97 7.47
CA THR A 346 -20.82 20.83 6.59
C THR A 346 -20.19 19.58 7.23
N ILE A 347 -21.01 18.61 7.64
CA ILE A 347 -20.52 17.31 8.10
C ILE A 347 -20.00 16.53 6.89
N ARG A 348 -18.74 16.12 6.93
CA ARG A 348 -18.05 15.39 5.86
C ARG A 348 -17.50 14.08 6.40
N SER A 349 -17.55 13.01 5.60
CA SER A 349 -16.82 11.79 5.91
C SER A 349 -15.32 11.97 5.71
N TYR A 350 -14.54 11.06 6.30
CA TYR A 350 -13.18 10.81 5.86
C TYR A 350 -13.16 10.46 4.35
N PRO A 351 -12.16 10.88 3.56
CA PRO A 351 -12.11 10.60 2.12
C PRO A 351 -12.11 9.12 1.79
N LYS A 352 -12.86 8.75 0.75
CA LYS A 352 -13.11 7.37 0.38
C LYS A 352 -12.64 7.05 -1.02
N ALA A 353 -12.29 5.80 -1.26
CA ALA A 353 -11.94 5.32 -2.58
C ALA A 353 -12.39 3.87 -2.79
N ILE A 354 -12.82 3.57 -4.00
CA ILE A 354 -13.24 2.23 -4.43
C ILE A 354 -12.59 1.88 -5.76
N ILE A 355 -12.21 0.60 -5.93
CA ILE A 355 -11.68 0.07 -7.18
C ILE A 355 -12.68 -0.96 -7.72
N PHE A 356 -13.06 -0.79 -8.97
CA PHE A 356 -13.84 -1.76 -9.73
C PHE A 356 -12.98 -2.43 -10.79
N THR A 357 -13.06 -3.75 -10.90
CA THR A 357 -12.46 -4.51 -12.00
C THR A 357 -13.48 -4.69 -13.12
N LEU A 358 -13.11 -4.24 -14.32
CA LEU A 358 -13.93 -4.26 -15.52
C LEU A 358 -13.37 -5.26 -16.55
N ASP A 359 -14.25 -6.02 -17.21
CA ASP A 359 -13.83 -7.16 -18.03
C ASP A 359 -14.07 -6.91 -19.53
N ASN A 360 -15.15 -6.18 -19.87
CA ASN A 360 -15.59 -5.97 -21.26
C ASN A 360 -15.46 -4.50 -21.69
N VAL A 361 -14.24 -3.99 -21.71
CA VAL A 361 -13.92 -2.57 -22.03
C VAL A 361 -13.07 -2.40 -23.27
#